data_AF-A0A5S3WM12-F1
#
_entry.id   AF-A0A5S3WM12-F1
#
_cell.length_a   1.000
_cell.length_b   1.000
_cell.length_c   1.000
_cell.angle_alpha   90.00
_cell.angle_beta   90.00
_cell.angle_gamma   90.00
#
_symmetry.space_group_name_H-M   'P 1'
#
loop_
_entity.id
_entity.type
_entity.pdbx_description
1 polymer ?
#
loop_
_entity_poly.entity_id
_entity_poly.type
_entity_poly.pdbx_seq_one_letter_code
_entity_poly.pdbx_strand_id
1 'polypeptide(L)'
;MRNQVITSVAVLLGLAALANGVLMLLYPQQWYWSVPGVPDRGFYNQHFIRDIGMLYMLIGGAFSYGAFYVRYRFQLWLFPALWLSSHALFHFWEVLVGICGPIFLLIDFAGVTLPALLAQGLCWQVKKAEKGA
;
A
#
# COMPACT_ATOMS: atom_id res chain seq x y z
N MET A 1 -12.39 5.56 23.03
CA MET A 1 -11.78 4.23 23.32
C MET A 1 -10.99 3.75 22.10
N ARG A 2 -9.81 3.16 22.29
CA ARG A 2 -8.97 2.65 21.18
C ARG A 2 -9.59 1.39 20.58
N ASN A 3 -10.10 1.46 19.35
CA ASN A 3 -10.61 0.29 18.63
C ASN A 3 -9.43 -0.65 18.29
N GLN A 4 -9.41 -1.83 18.92
CA GLN A 4 -8.31 -2.80 18.78
C GLN A 4 -8.20 -3.31 17.35
N VAL A 5 -9.32 -3.59 16.66
CA VAL A 5 -9.32 -4.08 15.28
C VAL A 5 -8.70 -3.05 14.33
N ILE A 6 -9.12 -1.79 14.41
CA ILE A 6 -8.57 -0.70 13.59
C ILE A 6 -7.06 -0.56 13.82
N THR A 7 -6.63 -0.64 15.08
CA THR A 7 -5.21 -0.53 15.44
C THR A 7 -4.41 -1.69 14.86
N SER A 8 -4.89 -2.93 15.02
CA SER A 8 -4.22 -4.13 14.51
C SER A 8 -4.11 -4.12 12.99
N VAL A 9 -5.18 -3.79 12.27
CA VAL A 9 -5.17 -3.71 10.80
C VAL A 9 -4.18 -2.65 10.32
N ALA A 10 -4.18 -1.46 10.94
CA ALA A 10 -3.24 -0.40 10.57
C ALA A 10 -1.78 -0.79 10.85
N VAL A 11 -1.50 -1.43 11.98
CA VAL A 11 -0.15 -1.91 12.30
C VAL A 11 0.31 -2.99 11.33
N LEU A 12 -0.55 -3.97 11.02
CA LEU A 12 -0.21 -5.03 10.07
C LEU A 12 0.06 -4.47 8.67
N LEU A 13 -0.82 -3.60 8.17
CA LEU A 13 -0.63 -2.93 6.89
C LEU A 13 0.66 -2.09 6.88
N GLY A 14 0.91 -1.36 7.96
CA GLY A 14 2.09 -0.52 8.12
C GLY A 14 3.39 -1.31 8.14
N LEU A 15 3.46 -2.38 8.93
CA LEU A 15 4.63 -3.26 9.03
C LEU A 15 4.89 -4.01 7.72
N ALA A 16 3.84 -4.47 7.03
CA ALA A 16 3.99 -5.11 5.72
C ALA A 16 4.57 -4.12 4.69
N ALA A 17 4.09 -2.88 4.66
CA ALA A 17 4.63 -1.84 3.79
C ALA A 17 6.09 -1.48 4.13
N LEU A 18 6.43 -1.36 5.41
CA LEU A 18 7.82 -1.15 5.86
C LEU A 18 8.73 -2.30 5.41
N ALA A 19 8.30 -3.56 5.62
CA ALA A 19 9.07 -4.72 5.20
C ALA A 19 9.30 -4.73 3.68
N ASN A 20 8.25 -4.44 2.89
CA ASN A 20 8.37 -4.32 1.44
C ASN A 20 9.35 -3.20 1.04
N GLY A 21 9.23 -2.01 1.64
CA GLY A 21 10.12 -0.88 1.39
C GLY A 21 11.58 -1.21 1.71
N VAL A 22 11.85 -1.87 2.83
CA VAL A 22 13.21 -2.31 3.21
C VAL A 22 13.79 -3.29 2.18
N LEU A 23 12.99 -4.26 1.70
CA LEU A 23 13.45 -5.20 0.67
C LEU A 23 13.76 -4.48 -0.66
N MET A 24 12.94 -3.51 -1.06
CA MET A 24 13.20 -2.69 -2.25
C MET A 24 14.46 -1.83 -2.11
N LEU A 25 14.76 -1.32 -0.91
CA LEU A 25 15.93 -0.49 -0.65
C LEU A 25 17.24 -1.30 -0.64
N LEU A 26 17.24 -2.40 0.12
CA LEU A 26 18.44 -3.20 0.37
C LEU A 26 18.71 -4.23 -0.73
N TYR A 27 17.66 -4.81 -1.33
CA TYR A 27 17.74 -5.91 -2.27
C TYR A 27 16.88 -5.67 -3.53
N PRO A 28 17.05 -4.53 -4.25
CA PRO A 28 16.15 -4.13 -5.33
C PRO A 28 16.08 -5.15 -6.48
N GLN A 29 17.20 -5.78 -6.83
CA GLN A 29 17.25 -6.76 -7.91
C GLN A 29 16.54 -8.05 -7.53
N GLN A 30 16.79 -8.57 -6.33
CA GLN A 30 16.14 -9.78 -5.83
C GLN A 30 14.63 -9.55 -5.69
N TRP A 31 14.24 -8.39 -5.14
CA TRP A 31 12.84 -7.99 -5.03
C TRP A 31 12.16 -8.02 -6.40
N TYR A 32 12.75 -7.37 -7.42
CA TYR A 32 12.22 -7.29 -8.78
C TYR A 32 11.93 -8.67 -9.40
N TRP A 33 12.84 -9.64 -9.23
CA TRP A 33 12.65 -10.98 -9.78
C TRP A 33 11.76 -11.88 -8.91
N SER A 34 11.58 -11.54 -7.64
CA SER A 34 10.79 -12.34 -6.68
C SER A 34 9.30 -12.01 -6.68
N VAL A 35 8.92 -10.79 -7.07
CA VAL A 35 7.53 -10.33 -7.03
C VAL A 35 6.85 -10.66 -8.37
N PRO A 36 5.83 -11.54 -8.39
CA PRO A 36 5.10 -11.87 -9.61
C PRO A 36 4.49 -10.63 -10.26
N GLY A 37 4.57 -10.53 -11.59
CA GLY A 37 4.02 -9.41 -12.34
C GLY A 37 4.91 -8.17 -12.43
N VAL A 38 5.95 -8.04 -11.61
CA VAL A 38 6.85 -6.87 -11.70
C VAL A 38 7.68 -6.90 -13.00
N PRO A 39 8.33 -8.02 -13.38
CA PRO A 39 9.11 -8.06 -14.62
C PRO A 39 8.28 -7.93 -15.91
N ASP A 40 6.97 -8.18 -15.84
CA ASP A 40 6.05 -8.09 -16.97
C ASP A 40 5.73 -6.62 -17.36
N ARG A 41 6.06 -5.64 -16.49
CA ARG A 41 5.68 -4.22 -16.66
C ARG A 41 6.78 -3.29 -17.15
N GLY A 42 7.98 -3.83 -17.40
CA GLY A 42 9.10 -3.03 -17.90
C GLY A 42 10.44 -3.55 -17.39
N PHE A 43 11.52 -2.91 -17.82
CA PHE A 43 12.88 -3.33 -17.46
C PHE A 43 13.28 -2.95 -16.03
N TYR A 44 14.17 -3.76 -15.45
CA TYR A 44 14.78 -3.48 -14.15
C TYR A 44 15.45 -2.11 -14.12
N ASN A 45 15.05 -1.28 -13.15
CA ASN A 45 15.70 -0.02 -12.82
C ASN A 45 15.86 0.10 -11.30
N GLN A 46 17.11 -0.04 -10.82
CA GLN A 46 17.40 -0.03 -9.40
C GLN A 46 17.04 1.29 -8.69
N HIS A 47 17.20 2.42 -9.38
CA HIS A 47 16.93 3.72 -8.81
C HIS A 47 15.42 3.88 -8.58
N PHE A 48 14.63 3.56 -9.61
CA PHE A 48 13.18 3.60 -9.55
C PHE A 48 12.60 2.68 -8.46
N ILE A 49 13.14 1.46 -8.31
CA ILE A 49 12.72 0.54 -7.25
C ILE A 49 13.03 1.13 -5.87
N ARG A 50 14.19 1.76 -5.68
CA ARG A 50 14.53 2.38 -4.39
C ARG A 50 13.68 3.60 -4.08
N ASP A 51 13.30 4.39 -5.08
CA ASP A 51 12.36 5.50 -4.93
C ASP A 51 11.00 5.00 -4.43
N ILE A 52 10.47 3.95 -5.05
CA ILE A 52 9.24 3.29 -4.58
C ILE A 52 9.46 2.67 -3.19
N GLY A 53 10.64 2.13 -2.91
CA GLY A 53 11.01 1.63 -1.58
C GLY A 53 10.88 2.70 -0.50
N MET A 54 11.42 3.90 -0.72
CA MET A 54 11.24 5.05 0.20
C MET A 54 9.77 5.43 0.36
N LEU A 55 8.98 5.38 -0.71
CA LEU A 55 7.55 5.62 -0.64
C LEU A 55 6.82 4.57 0.21
N TYR A 56 7.15 3.29 0.07
CA TYR A 56 6.62 2.23 0.94
C TYR A 56 7.04 2.41 2.41
N MET A 57 8.24 2.93 2.66
CA MET A 57 8.66 3.30 4.02
C MET A 57 7.78 4.42 4.60
N LEU A 58 7.44 5.44 3.80
CA LEU A 58 6.55 6.52 4.20
C LEU A 58 5.11 6.01 4.45
N ILE A 59 4.57 5.20 3.55
CA ILE A 59 3.25 4.57 3.68
C ILE A 59 3.20 3.75 4.98
N GLY A 60 4.20 2.89 5.17
CA GLY A 60 4.25 2.02 6.33
C GLY A 60 4.39 2.79 7.64
N GLY A 61 5.29 3.77 7.69
CA GLY A 61 5.45 4.67 8.83
C GLY A 61 4.17 5.43 9.16
N ALA A 62 3.45 5.93 8.15
CA ALA A 62 2.21 6.67 8.35
C ALA A 62 1.07 5.79 8.92
N PHE A 63 0.89 4.56 8.41
CA PHE A 63 -0.09 3.63 8.97
C PHE A 63 0.24 3.23 10.40
N SER A 64 1.48 2.81 10.66
CA SER A 64 1.96 2.43 11.99
C SER A 64 1.86 3.59 12.99
N TYR A 65 2.28 4.80 12.61
CA TYR A 65 2.23 5.96 13.50
C TYR A 65 0.79 6.42 13.77
N GLY A 66 -0.07 6.47 12.74
CA GLY A 66 -1.48 6.82 12.90
C GLY A 66 -2.28 5.80 13.72
N ALA A 67 -1.78 4.57 13.87
CA ALA A 67 -2.37 3.58 14.78
C ALA A 67 -2.32 4.05 16.24
N PHE A 68 -1.24 4.73 16.65
CA PHE A 68 -1.02 5.21 18.02
C PHE A 68 -1.31 6.70 18.21
N TYR A 69 -1.15 7.52 17.17
CA TYR A 69 -1.32 8.97 17.24
C TYR A 69 -2.71 9.41 16.74
N VAL A 70 -3.73 9.18 17.58
CA VAL A 70 -5.16 9.33 17.24
C VAL A 70 -5.51 10.73 16.72
N ARG A 71 -4.88 11.78 17.27
CA ARG A 71 -5.18 13.19 16.95
C ARG A 71 -5.05 13.53 15.46
N TYR A 72 -4.10 12.91 14.76
CA TYR A 72 -3.83 13.16 13.33
C TYR A 72 -3.98 11.90 12.48
N ARG A 73 -4.68 10.88 13.00
CA ARG A 73 -4.79 9.57 12.36
C ARG A 73 -5.32 9.66 10.94
N PHE A 74 -6.39 10.42 10.72
CA PHE A 74 -6.99 10.55 9.41
C PHE A 74 -6.01 11.17 8.41
N GLN A 75 -5.33 12.25 8.80
CA GLN A 75 -4.36 12.96 7.97
C GLN A 75 -3.16 12.07 7.62
N LEU A 76 -2.69 11.27 8.57
CA LEU A 76 -1.62 10.31 8.36
C LEU A 76 -2.03 9.20 7.38
N TRP A 77 -3.27 8.72 7.45
CA TRP A 77 -3.72 7.59 6.62
C TRP A 77 -4.25 7.99 5.24
N LEU A 78 -4.75 9.22 5.09
CA LEU A 78 -5.41 9.67 3.85
C LEU A 78 -4.48 9.60 2.64
N PHE A 79 -3.29 10.19 2.71
CA PHE A 79 -2.38 10.24 1.56
C PHE A 79 -1.82 8.86 1.16
N PRO A 80 -1.38 8.00 2.10
CA PRO A 80 -1.07 6.60 1.79
C PRO A 80 -2.25 5.85 1.17
N ALA A 81 -3.46 6.03 1.69
CA ALA A 81 -4.66 5.38 1.15
C ALA A 81 -4.96 5.82 -0.29
N LEU A 82 -4.82 7.12 -0.58
CA LEU A 82 -4.97 7.66 -1.93
C LEU A 82 -3.92 7.08 -2.87
N TRP A 83 -2.65 7.05 -2.46
CA TRP A 83 -1.59 6.43 -3.27
C TRP A 83 -1.89 4.97 -3.60
N LEU A 84 -2.20 4.15 -2.58
CA LEU A 84 -2.51 2.73 -2.78
C LEU A 84 -3.72 2.53 -3.69
N SER A 85 -4.73 3.40 -3.57
CA SER A 85 -5.94 3.34 -4.40
C SER A 85 -5.66 3.75 -5.84
N SER A 86 -4.93 4.83 -6.07
CA SER A 86 -4.49 5.24 -7.40
C SER A 86 -3.60 4.18 -8.05
N HIS A 87 -2.71 3.56 -7.29
CA HIS A 87 -1.87 2.47 -7.76
C HIS A 87 -2.69 1.23 -8.15
N ALA A 88 -3.66 0.82 -7.31
CA ALA A 88 -4.56 -0.26 -7.68
C ALA A 88 -5.35 0.06 -8.95
N LEU A 89 -5.92 1.26 -9.09
CA LEU A 89 -6.61 1.68 -10.31
C LEU A 89 -5.69 1.69 -11.54
N PHE A 90 -4.41 2.00 -11.36
CA PHE A 90 -3.43 1.93 -12.44
C PHE A 90 -3.23 0.50 -12.94
N HIS A 91 -3.22 -0.52 -12.06
CA HIS A 91 -3.18 -1.93 -12.49
C HIS A 91 -4.44 -2.34 -13.26
N PHE A 92 -5.62 -1.85 -12.88
CA PHE A 92 -6.83 -2.03 -13.69
C PHE A 92 -6.69 -1.39 -15.06
N TRP A 93 -6.15 -0.16 -15.12
CA TRP A 93 -5.91 0.54 -16.37
C TRP A 93 -4.94 -0.23 -17.29
N GLU A 94 -3.83 -0.77 -16.77
CA GLU A 94 -2.86 -1.58 -17.53
C GLU A 94 -3.52 -2.77 -18.23
N VAL A 95 -4.46 -3.44 -17.56
CA VAL A 95 -5.26 -4.52 -18.13
C VAL A 95 -6.20 -4.02 -19.22
N LEU A 96 -6.87 -2.88 -18.98
CA LEU A 96 -7.82 -2.30 -19.94
C LEU A 96 -7.14 -1.84 -21.24
N VAL A 97 -5.91 -1.32 -21.15
CA VAL A 97 -5.14 -0.89 -22.34
C VAL A 97 -4.29 -1.99 -22.97
N GLY A 98 -4.32 -3.21 -22.42
CA GLY A 98 -3.66 -4.38 -23.00
C GLY A 98 -2.14 -4.45 -22.75
N ILE A 99 -1.62 -3.75 -21.74
CA ILE A 99 -0.20 -3.91 -21.31
C ILE A 99 0.01 -5.32 -20.73
N CYS A 100 -0.98 -5.82 -19.97
CA CYS A 100 -0.94 -7.16 -19.40
C CYS A 100 -2.34 -7.80 -19.41
N GLY A 101 -2.39 -9.14 -19.25
CA GLY A 101 -3.65 -9.88 -19.25
C GLY A 101 -4.47 -9.74 -17.96
N PRO A 102 -5.78 -10.02 -17.98
CA PRO A 102 -6.66 -9.88 -16.82
C PRO A 102 -6.30 -10.78 -15.63
N ILE A 103 -5.52 -11.86 -15.85
CA ILE A 103 -4.98 -12.70 -14.78
C ILE A 103 -4.14 -11.92 -13.77
N PHE A 104 -3.50 -10.81 -14.19
CA PHE A 104 -2.71 -9.97 -13.30
C PHE A 104 -3.55 -9.30 -12.21
N LEU A 105 -4.84 -9.04 -12.42
CA LEU A 105 -5.72 -8.55 -11.35
C LEU A 105 -5.82 -9.52 -10.17
N LEU A 106 -5.73 -10.83 -10.44
CA LEU A 106 -5.72 -11.87 -9.41
C LEU A 106 -4.33 -11.99 -8.76
N ILE A 107 -3.27 -11.98 -9.56
CA ILE A 107 -1.87 -12.07 -9.09
C ILE A 107 -1.55 -10.88 -8.17
N ASP A 108 -1.94 -9.67 -8.58
CA ASP A 108 -1.67 -8.44 -7.86
C ASP A 108 -2.61 -8.23 -6.67
N PHE A 109 -3.70 -8.99 -6.55
CA PHE A 109 -4.76 -8.71 -5.58
C PHE A 109 -4.23 -8.54 -4.16
N ALA A 110 -3.40 -9.49 -3.71
CA ALA A 110 -2.86 -9.48 -2.35
C ALA A 110 -1.86 -8.33 -2.12
N GLY A 111 -1.04 -7.99 -3.12
CA GLY A 111 0.02 -6.99 -3.02
C GLY A 111 -0.40 -5.55 -3.33
N VAL A 112 -1.50 -5.37 -4.06
CA VAL A 112 -1.90 -4.09 -4.65
C VAL A 112 -3.33 -3.72 -4.23
N THR A 113 -4.32 -4.54 -4.59
CA THR A 113 -5.74 -4.21 -4.40
C THR A 113 -6.18 -4.32 -2.93
N LEU A 114 -5.80 -5.39 -2.25
CA LEU A 114 -6.16 -5.62 -0.85
C LEU A 114 -5.61 -4.51 0.08
N PRO A 115 -4.33 -4.10 0.00
CA PRO A 115 -3.81 -2.95 0.76
C PRO A 115 -4.61 -1.67 0.54
N ALA A 116 -5.04 -1.40 -0.70
CA ALA A 116 -5.85 -0.23 -1.01
C ALA A 116 -7.24 -0.30 -0.34
N LEU A 117 -7.91 -1.45 -0.41
CA LEU A 117 -9.22 -1.66 0.24
C LEU A 117 -9.12 -1.55 1.76
N LEU A 118 -8.08 -2.12 2.38
CA LEU A 118 -7.84 -2.01 3.82
C LEU A 118 -7.59 -0.56 4.22
N ALA A 119 -6.78 0.16 3.47
CA ALA A 119 -6.49 1.58 3.70
C ALA A 119 -7.76 2.45 3.61
N GLN A 120 -8.59 2.25 2.58
CA GLN A 120 -9.88 2.93 2.44
C GLN A 120 -10.82 2.61 3.61
N GLY A 121 -10.89 1.34 4.01
CA GLY A 121 -11.67 0.90 5.17
C GLY A 121 -11.24 1.58 6.45
N LEU A 122 -9.93 1.70 6.70
CA LEU A 122 -9.37 2.42 7.85
C LEU A 122 -9.78 3.90 7.85
N CYS A 123 -9.62 4.60 6.73
CA CYS A 123 -10.03 6.00 6.59
C CYS A 123 -11.55 6.18 6.80
N TRP A 124 -12.36 5.28 6.24
CA TRP A 124 -13.82 5.30 6.40
C TRP A 124 -14.23 5.12 7.87
N GLN A 125 -13.62 4.19 8.59
CA GLN A 125 -13.93 3.97 10.01
C GLN A 125 -13.63 5.19 10.87
N VAL A 126 -12.54 5.92 10.58
CA VAL A 126 -12.23 7.18 11.29
C VAL A 126 -13.32 8.21 11.02
N LYS A 127 -13.73 8.41 9.75
CA LYS A 127 -14.80 9.35 9.39
C LYS A 127 -16.17 8.97 9.92
N LYS A 128 -16.48 7.68 9.97
CA LYS A 128 -17.72 7.18 10.57
C LYS A 128 -17.77 7.49 12.07
N ALA A 129 -16.66 7.30 12.78
CA ALA A 129 -16.58 7.60 14.21
C ALA A 129 -16.72 9.10 14.50
N GLU A 130 -16.18 9.98 13.64
CA GLU A 130 -16.36 11.44 13.75
C GLU A 130 -17.81 11.90 13.58
N LYS A 131 -18.59 11.22 12.71
CA LYS A 131 -20.01 11.57 12.45
C LYS A 131 -20.99 11.05 13.50
N GLY A 132 -20.59 10.08 14.31
CA GLY A 132 -21.42 9.46 15.35
C GLY A 132 -21.10 9.94 16.77
N ALA A 133 -20.16 10.88 16.91
CA ALA A 133 -19.83 11.58 18.15
C ALA A 133 -20.52 12.95 18.17
#